data_AF-A0A1Q3Q0K6-F1
#
_entry.id   AF-A0A1Q3Q0K6-F1
#
_cell.length_a   1.000
_cell.length_b   1.000
_cell.length_c   1.000
_cell.angle_alpha   90.00
_cell.angle_beta   90.00
_cell.angle_gamma   90.00
#
_symmetry.space_group_name_H-M   'P 1'
#
loop_
_entity.id
_entity.type
_entity.pdbx_description
1 polymer ?
#
loop_
_entity_poly.entity_id
_entity_poly.type
_entity_poly.pdbx_seq_one_letter_code
_entity_poly.pdbx_strand_id
1 'polypeptide(L)'
;MVVPEFKNKIGNANIFFELATTDPMGNSTTGIERIYTSNAVAPTIDSVYLNQWNPAKYLNVWSVSDTYLIPYQFEFMPLLPVEADSIPERDGVVFEQKIR
;
A
#
# COMPACT_ATOMS: atom_id res chain seq x y z
N MET A 1 10.36 -26.08 -2.70
CA MET A 1 10.18 -26.97 -3.87
C MET A 1 8.75 -26.82 -4.37
N VAL A 2 8.49 -26.87 -5.69
CA VAL A 2 7.13 -26.81 -6.23
C VAL A 2 6.54 -28.23 -6.30
N VAL A 3 5.32 -28.40 -5.79
CA VAL A 3 4.54 -29.64 -5.89
C VAL A 3 4.29 -29.96 -7.38
N PRO A 4 4.63 -31.18 -7.87
CA PRO A 4 4.65 -31.50 -9.31
C PRO A 4 3.39 -31.10 -10.09
N GLU A 5 2.23 -31.28 -9.49
CA GLU A 5 0.90 -31.00 -10.02
C GLU A 5 0.67 -29.50 -10.34
N PHE A 6 1.46 -28.61 -9.73
CA PHE A 6 1.37 -27.16 -9.94
C PHE A 6 2.44 -26.60 -10.89
N LYS A 7 3.43 -27.41 -11.33
CA LYS A 7 4.54 -26.91 -12.16
C LYS A 7 4.07 -26.23 -13.45
N ASN A 8 3.09 -26.81 -14.13
CA ASN A 8 2.55 -26.27 -15.37
C ASN A 8 1.48 -25.18 -15.15
N LYS A 9 1.24 -24.78 -13.89
CA LYS A 9 0.27 -23.75 -13.50
C LYS A 9 0.94 -22.49 -12.92
N ILE A 10 2.26 -22.44 -12.91
CA ILE A 10 3.01 -21.26 -12.44
C ILE A 10 2.76 -20.13 -13.45
N GLY A 11 2.14 -19.04 -12.97
CA GLY A 11 1.97 -17.82 -13.76
C GLY A 11 3.22 -16.96 -13.76
N ASN A 12 3.46 -16.25 -14.86
CA ASN A 12 4.37 -15.12 -14.91
C ASN A 12 3.53 -13.84 -15.06
N ALA A 13 3.47 -13.03 -14.00
CA ALA A 13 2.67 -11.81 -14.01
C ALA A 13 3.23 -10.73 -14.96
N ASN A 14 4.54 -10.76 -15.25
CA ASN A 14 5.24 -9.76 -16.06
C ASN A 14 4.99 -8.30 -15.58
N ILE A 15 4.96 -8.10 -14.26
CA ILE A 15 4.79 -6.80 -13.59
C ILE A 15 6.09 -6.44 -12.88
N PHE A 16 6.50 -5.18 -13.00
CA PHE A 16 7.69 -4.62 -12.35
C PHE A 16 7.28 -3.46 -11.44
N PHE A 17 7.96 -3.33 -10.30
CA PHE A 17 7.75 -2.25 -9.34
C PHE A 17 9.05 -1.47 -9.18
N GLU A 18 8.95 -0.15 -9.29
CA GLU A 18 10.06 0.78 -9.11
C GLU A 18 9.61 1.92 -8.20
N LEU A 19 10.53 2.43 -7.37
CA LEU A 19 10.25 3.64 -6.59
C LEU A 19 10.18 4.84 -7.52
N ALA A 20 9.20 5.71 -7.31
CA ALA A 20 9.08 6.92 -8.10
C ALA A 20 10.32 7.80 -7.96
N THR A 21 10.77 8.38 -9.07
CA THR A 21 11.85 9.37 -9.10
C THR A 21 11.33 10.80 -9.29
N THR A 22 10.03 10.94 -9.57
CA THR A 22 9.35 12.23 -9.74
C THR A 22 8.05 12.23 -8.94
N ASP A 23 7.88 13.23 -8.07
CA ASP A 23 6.69 13.43 -7.26
C ASP A 23 5.51 13.97 -8.08
N PRO A 24 4.28 14.06 -7.51
CA PRO A 24 3.12 14.58 -8.23
C PRO A 24 3.24 16.03 -8.73
N MET A 25 4.13 16.83 -8.14
CA MET A 25 4.38 18.22 -8.54
C MET A 25 5.50 18.35 -9.58
N GLY A 26 6.16 17.26 -9.96
CA GLY A 26 7.24 17.23 -10.93
C GLY A 26 8.63 17.39 -10.33
N ASN A 27 8.80 17.32 -9.01
CA ASN A 27 10.10 17.41 -8.36
C ASN A 27 10.77 16.04 -8.24
N SER A 28 12.10 16.03 -8.11
CA SER A 28 12.85 14.82 -7.81
C SER A 28 12.50 14.26 -6.44
N THR A 29 12.34 12.93 -6.33
CA THR A 29 12.01 12.23 -5.08
C THR A 29 12.72 10.87 -5.00
N THR A 30 12.79 10.31 -3.80
CA THR A 30 13.24 8.94 -3.55
C THR A 30 12.11 7.92 -3.63
N GLY A 31 10.87 8.37 -3.79
CA GLY A 31 9.68 7.52 -3.76
C GLY A 31 9.24 7.13 -2.35
N ILE A 32 9.83 7.72 -1.30
CA ILE A 32 9.55 7.39 0.10
C ILE A 32 9.29 8.67 0.88
N GLU A 33 8.09 8.78 1.44
CA GLU A 33 7.74 9.79 2.44
C GLU A 33 7.79 9.20 3.85
N ARG A 34 8.38 9.93 4.81
CA ARG A 34 8.39 9.56 6.23
C ARG A 34 7.64 10.62 7.02
N ILE A 35 6.40 10.30 7.40
CA ILE A 35 5.47 11.24 8.03
C ILE A 35 5.31 10.86 9.50
N TYR A 36 5.75 11.76 10.40
CA TYR A 36 5.48 11.63 11.83
C TYR A 36 4.13 12.27 12.14
N THR A 37 3.22 11.48 12.71
CA THR A 37 1.85 11.91 13.00
C THR A 37 1.38 11.32 14.33
N SER A 38 0.54 12.06 15.06
CA SER A 38 -0.17 11.54 16.23
C SER A 38 -1.18 10.44 15.88
N ASN A 39 -1.58 10.35 14.61
CA ASN A 39 -2.50 9.32 14.13
C ASN A 39 -1.87 7.92 14.17
N ALA A 40 -0.54 7.81 14.28
CA ALA A 40 0.16 6.54 14.35
C ALA A 40 -0.08 5.75 15.65
N VAL A 41 -0.72 6.37 16.66
CA VAL A 41 -0.97 5.79 17.99
C VAL A 41 -2.48 5.48 18.21
N ALA A 42 -3.36 6.02 17.37
CA ALA A 42 -4.81 5.79 17.42
C ALA A 42 -5.45 5.97 16.03
N PRO A 43 -5.11 5.10 15.06
CA PRO A 43 -5.48 5.33 13.66
C PRO A 43 -6.96 5.04 13.37
N THR A 44 -7.78 6.03 13.00
CA THR A 44 -9.02 5.71 12.27
C THR A 44 -8.68 5.10 10.90
N ILE A 45 -9.62 4.38 10.29
CA ILE A 45 -9.42 3.80 8.95
C ILE A 45 -8.92 4.84 7.94
N ASP A 46 -9.45 6.06 8.00
CA ASP A 46 -9.08 7.13 7.06
C ASP A 46 -7.74 7.80 7.43
N SER A 47 -7.34 7.77 8.70
CA SER A 47 -6.12 8.43 9.18
C SER A 47 -4.83 7.79 8.69
N VAL A 48 -4.92 6.60 8.09
CA VAL A 48 -3.80 5.85 7.52
C VAL A 48 -3.43 6.35 6.13
N TYR A 49 -4.39 6.83 5.34
CA TYR A 49 -4.23 7.21 3.94
C TYR A 49 -3.67 8.64 3.80
N LEU A 50 -2.51 8.89 4.39
CA LEU A 50 -1.86 10.20 4.39
C LEU A 50 -1.10 10.44 3.08
N ASN A 51 -1.19 11.68 2.58
CA ASN A 51 -0.45 12.15 1.40
C ASN A 51 -0.51 11.20 0.19
N GLN A 52 -1.70 10.69 -0.13
CA GLN A 52 -1.86 9.85 -1.31
C GLN A 52 -1.41 10.60 -2.58
N TRP A 53 -0.52 9.99 -3.35
CA TRP A 53 -0.20 10.43 -4.70
C TRP A 53 -1.25 9.92 -5.67
N ASN A 54 -1.46 10.61 -6.79
CA ASN A 54 -2.51 10.26 -7.76
C ASN A 54 -2.48 8.74 -8.11
N PRO A 55 -3.50 7.96 -7.70
CA PRO A 55 -3.47 6.50 -7.82
C PRO A 55 -3.52 6.01 -9.27
N ALA A 56 -3.97 6.86 -10.21
CA ALA A 56 -3.89 6.55 -11.64
C ALA A 56 -2.45 6.56 -12.19
N LYS A 57 -1.47 7.03 -11.41
CA LYS A 57 -0.06 7.14 -11.80
C LYS A 57 0.90 6.39 -10.87
N TYR A 58 0.54 6.21 -9.61
CA TYR A 58 1.42 5.65 -8.58
C TYR A 58 0.68 4.59 -7.77
N LEU A 59 1.37 3.48 -7.48
CA LEU A 59 0.93 2.55 -6.44
C LEU A 59 1.31 3.13 -5.08
N ASN A 60 0.31 3.58 -4.31
CA ASN A 60 0.53 4.05 -2.95
C ASN A 60 0.66 2.87 -1.98
N VAL A 61 1.66 2.95 -1.11
CA VAL A 61 1.94 1.93 -0.12
C VAL A 61 2.22 2.59 1.23
N TRP A 62 1.36 2.29 2.22
CA TRP A 62 1.50 2.82 3.58
C TRP A 62 1.98 1.74 4.53
N SER A 63 3.05 2.07 5.26
CA SER A 63 3.62 1.27 6.34
C SER A 63 3.33 1.95 7.66
N VAL A 64 2.49 1.35 8.51
CA VAL A 64 2.06 1.94 9.79
C VAL A 64 2.59 1.16 10.99
N SER A 65 2.86 1.85 12.09
CA SER A 65 3.45 1.26 13.30
C SER A 65 2.46 0.47 14.16
N ASP A 66 1.19 0.84 14.12
CA ASP A 66 0.13 0.17 14.86
C ASP A 66 -1.11 0.09 13.98
N THR A 67 -1.70 -1.10 13.96
CA THR A 67 -2.91 -1.42 13.20
C THR A 67 -4.09 -1.76 14.10
N TYR A 68 -4.03 -1.45 15.40
CA TYR A 68 -5.02 -1.85 16.41
C TYR A 68 -6.49 -1.55 16.08
N LEU A 69 -6.77 -0.57 15.21
CA LEU A 69 -8.12 -0.19 14.78
C LEU A 69 -8.58 -0.80 13.44
N ILE A 70 -7.73 -1.56 12.74
CA ILE A 70 -8.21 -2.42 11.65
C ILE A 70 -8.68 -3.74 12.26
N PRO A 71 -9.91 -4.19 11.95
CA PRO A 71 -10.54 -5.31 12.65
C PRO A 71 -9.72 -6.60 12.53
N TYR A 72 -8.89 -6.83 13.53
CA TYR A 72 -8.25 -8.04 14.06
C TYR A 72 -7.66 -9.13 13.13
N GLN A 73 -7.73 -9.09 11.80
CA GLN A 73 -7.30 -10.26 11.01
C GLN A 73 -6.63 -9.99 9.64
N PHE A 74 -6.45 -8.76 9.21
CA PHE A 74 -5.84 -8.50 7.90
C PHE A 74 -4.50 -7.75 8.04
N GLU A 75 -3.40 -8.48 7.83
CA GLU A 75 -2.03 -7.92 7.75
C GLU A 75 -1.86 -6.98 6.54
N PHE A 76 -2.83 -6.98 5.61
CA PHE A 76 -2.85 -6.20 4.37
C PHE A 76 -4.28 -5.74 4.04
N MET A 77 -4.43 -4.48 3.61
CA MET A 77 -5.73 -3.94 3.18
C MET A 77 -5.68 -3.31 1.79
N PRO A 78 -5.58 -4.12 0.71
CA PRO A 78 -5.86 -3.63 -0.62
C PRO A 78 -7.37 -3.43 -0.79
N LEU A 79 -7.76 -2.37 -1.52
CA LEU A 79 -9.10 -2.28 -2.08
C LEU A 79 -9.17 -3.06 -3.40
N LEU A 80 -10.32 -3.68 -3.68
CA LEU A 80 -10.58 -4.19 -5.03
C LEU A 80 -10.73 -3.00 -6.00
N PRO A 81 -10.46 -3.16 -7.31
CA PRO A 81 -10.57 -2.06 -8.27
C PRO A 81 -11.93 -1.33 -8.23
N VAL A 82 -13.04 -2.06 -8.07
CA VAL A 82 -14.38 -1.45 -7.96
C VAL A 82 -14.57 -0.61 -6.69
N GLU A 83 -13.93 -1.00 -5.59
CA GLU A 83 -13.97 -0.27 -4.33
C GLU A 83 -13.06 0.97 -4.40
N ALA A 84 -11.88 0.82 -4.99
CA ALA A 84 -10.95 1.91 -5.28
C ALA A 84 -11.58 2.95 -6.24
N ASP A 85 -12.31 2.52 -7.27
CA ASP A 85 -13.04 3.45 -8.15
C ASP A 85 -14.12 4.24 -7.39
N SER A 86 -14.71 3.63 -6.36
CA SER A 86 -15.74 4.26 -5.53
C SER A 86 -15.16 5.15 -4.43
N ILE A 87 -13.93 4.87 -3.99
CA ILE A 87 -13.24 5.54 -2.88
C ILE A 87 -11.74 5.71 -3.24
N PRO A 88 -11.42 6.51 -4.27
CA PRO A 88 -10.08 6.59 -4.85
C PRO A 88 -9.02 7.09 -3.86
N GLU A 89 -9.42 7.86 -2.85
CA GLU A 89 -8.56 8.34 -1.76
C GLU A 89 -7.96 7.21 -0.88
N ARG A 90 -8.48 5.99 -1.03
CA ARG A 90 -8.01 4.79 -0.33
C ARG A 90 -7.34 3.78 -1.25
N ASP A 91 -7.19 4.09 -2.54
CA ASP A 91 -6.55 3.21 -3.51
C ASP A 91 -5.04 3.06 -3.22
N GLY A 92 -4.65 1.81 -3.00
CA GLY A 92 -3.30 1.41 -2.63
C GLY A 92 -3.31 0.26 -1.61
N VAL A 93 -2.18 0.10 -0.93
CA VAL A 93 -1.97 -1.01 0.03
C VAL A 93 -1.49 -0.47 1.36
N VAL A 94 -2.14 -0.89 2.44
CA VAL A 94 -1.71 -0.64 3.82
C VAL A 94 -1.16 -1.94 4.41
N PHE A 95 -0.03 -1.87 5.12
CA PHE A 95 0.49 -2.97 5.92
C PHE A 95 1.10 -2.49 7.25
N GLU A 96 1.13 -3.40 8.23
CA GLU A 96 1.77 -3.15 9.52
C GLU A 96 3.30 -3.32 9.45
N GLN A 97 4.03 -2.33 9.94
CA GLN A 97 5.47 -2.40 10.11
C GLN A 97 5.83 -3.26 11.32
N LYS A 98 6.23 -4.51 11.09
CA LYS A 98 6.79 -5.35 12.15
C LYS A 98 8.22 -4.87 12.51
N ILE A 99 8.36 -4.23 13.67
CA ILE A 99 9.68 -3.90 14.24
C ILE A 99 10.34 -5.23 14.67
N ARG A 100 11.53 -5.52 14.13
CA ARG A 100 12.34 -6.69 14.52
C ARG A 100 13.17 -6.42 15.76
#